data_AF-A0A1C5ZSA1-F1
#
_entry.id   AF-A0A1C5ZSA1-F1
#
_cell.length_a   1.000
_cell.length_b   1.000
_cell.length_c   1.000
_cell.angle_alpha   90.00
_cell.angle_beta   90.00
_cell.angle_gamma   90.00
#
_symmetry.space_group_name_H-M   'P 1'
#
loop_
_entity.id
_entity.type
_entity.pdbx_description
1 polymer ?
#
loop_
_entity_poly.entity_id
_entity_poly.type
_entity_poly.pdbx_seq_one_letter_code
_entity_poly.pdbx_strand_id
1 'polypeptide(L)'
;MNLNELWKFISDNADALGVLLTLATIFGGIIGFLLKIIWERVTKSSERKNTTITNLEKTISNQQNEISSLKNELQHYHSVTKSNDGEVLIQIETSTKICPICWNSSGKAIPVFDDGHGYYKCTICNHKGIFDYAKREADKKQQDDFINQIAAINEQHNNYFNKNGWF
;
A
#
# COMPACT_ATOMS: atom_id res chain seq x y z
N MET A 1 -30.97 -22.42 78.09
CA MET A 1 -31.13 -21.02 78.51
C MET A 1 -32.60 -20.68 78.45
N ASN A 2 -33.22 -20.34 79.58
CA ASN A 2 -34.66 -20.08 79.64
C ASN A 2 -34.96 -18.65 79.11
N LEU A 3 -36.16 -18.40 78.58
CA LEU A 3 -36.51 -17.13 77.95
C LEU A 3 -36.32 -15.93 78.91
N ASN A 4 -36.61 -16.14 80.20
CA ASN A 4 -36.43 -15.13 81.24
C ASN A 4 -34.96 -14.79 81.53
N GLU A 5 -34.04 -15.74 81.36
CA GLU A 5 -32.60 -15.49 81.54
C GLU A 5 -32.04 -14.70 80.37
N LEU A 6 -32.53 -14.96 79.15
CA LEU A 6 -32.18 -14.20 77.95
C LEU A 6 -32.63 -12.73 78.07
N TRP A 7 -33.86 -12.49 78.52
CA TRP A 7 -34.39 -11.13 78.72
C TRP A 7 -33.62 -10.36 79.79
N LYS A 8 -33.26 -11.02 80.89
CA LYS A 8 -32.47 -10.39 81.96
C LYS A 8 -31.07 -10.03 81.48
N PHE A 9 -30.40 -10.92 80.73
CA PHE A 9 -29.09 -10.64 80.14
C PHE A 9 -29.11 -9.47 79.14
N ILE A 10 -30.14 -9.40 78.29
CA ILE A 10 -30.31 -8.28 77.34
C ILE A 10 -30.58 -6.97 78.09
N SER A 11 -31.42 -7.00 79.14
CA SER A 11 -31.72 -5.82 79.96
C SER A 11 -30.48 -5.33 80.71
N ASP A 12 -29.69 -6.23 81.29
CA ASP A 12 -28.49 -5.89 82.07
C ASP A 12 -27.34 -5.36 81.21
N ASN A 13 -27.34 -5.66 79.90
CA ASN A 13 -26.30 -5.25 78.94
C ASN A 13 -26.82 -4.35 77.80
N ALA A 14 -28.02 -3.79 77.94
CA ALA A 14 -28.72 -3.07 76.86
C ALA A 14 -27.88 -1.92 76.28
N ASP A 15 -27.21 -1.15 77.13
CA ASP A 15 -26.36 -0.03 76.71
C ASP A 15 -25.11 -0.50 75.94
N ALA A 16 -24.48 -1.59 76.38
CA ALA A 16 -23.30 -2.16 75.71
C ALA A 16 -23.66 -2.77 74.34
N LEU A 17 -24.82 -3.42 74.24
CA LEU A 17 -25.38 -3.94 72.99
C LEU A 17 -25.73 -2.81 72.00
N GLY A 18 -26.28 -1.70 72.49
CA GLY A 18 -26.55 -0.51 71.68
C GLY A 18 -25.30 0.12 71.09
N VAL A 19 -24.22 0.22 71.89
CA VAL A 19 -22.92 0.72 71.42
C VAL A 19 -22.28 -0.22 70.39
N LEU A 20 -22.40 -1.54 70.58
CA LEU A 20 -21.90 -2.54 69.62
C LEU A 20 -22.62 -2.46 68.26
N LEU A 21 -23.95 -2.30 68.26
CA LEU A 21 -24.76 -2.16 67.05
C LEU A 21 -24.47 -0.85 66.30
N THR A 22 -24.31 0.25 67.03
CA THR A 22 -23.96 1.55 66.41
C THR A 22 -22.55 1.52 65.82
N LEU A 23 -21.57 0.94 66.51
CA LEU A 23 -20.24 0.71 65.96
C LEU A 23 -20.27 -0.17 64.71
N ALA A 24 -21.00 -1.30 64.73
CA ALA A 24 -21.14 -2.18 63.57
C ALA A 24 -21.75 -1.44 62.36
N THR A 25 -22.72 -0.55 62.61
CA THR A 25 -23.35 0.26 61.56
C THR A 25 -22.38 1.28 60.97
N ILE A 26 -21.58 1.96 61.81
CA ILE A 26 -20.57 2.93 61.38
C ILE A 26 -19.47 2.22 60.57
N PHE A 27 -18.92 1.12 61.09
CA PHE A 27 -17.88 0.35 60.39
C PHE A 27 -18.41 -0.25 59.08
N GLY A 28 -19.64 -0.78 59.07
CA GLY A 28 -20.29 -1.27 57.86
C GLY A 28 -20.45 -0.19 56.79
N GLY A 29 -20.83 1.03 57.19
CA GLY A 29 -20.92 2.18 56.30
C GLY A 29 -19.56 2.59 55.69
N ILE A 30 -18.50 2.61 56.51
CA ILE A 30 -17.14 2.93 56.06
C ILE A 30 -16.62 1.86 55.07
N ILE A 31 -16.80 0.58 55.40
CA ILE A 31 -16.38 -0.52 54.53
C ILE A 31 -17.15 -0.49 53.20
N GLY A 32 -18.47 -0.28 53.23
CA GLY A 32 -19.28 -0.15 52.02
C GLY A 32 -18.85 1.02 51.14
N PHE A 33 -18.51 2.16 51.74
CA PHE A 33 -18.00 3.32 51.02
C PHE A 33 -16.64 3.04 50.37
N LEU A 34 -15.72 2.39 51.08
CA LEU A 34 -14.40 2.01 50.54
C LEU A 34 -14.53 1.01 49.38
N LEU A 35 -15.39 -0.01 49.51
CA LEU A 35 -15.66 -0.98 48.44
C LEU A 35 -16.22 -0.30 47.19
N LYS A 36 -17.14 0.66 47.35
CA LYS A 36 -17.68 1.44 46.23
C LYS A 36 -16.59 2.21 45.49
N ILE A 37 -15.69 2.89 46.21
CA ILE A 37 -14.56 3.64 45.61
C ILE A 37 -13.63 2.70 44.83
N ILE A 38 -13.29 1.55 45.41
CA ILE A 38 -12.42 0.57 44.75
C ILE A 38 -13.09 0.06 43.47
N TRP A 39 -14.37 -0.30 43.54
CA TRP A 39 -15.11 -0.82 42.40
C TRP A 39 -15.20 0.22 41.27
N GLU A 40 -15.53 1.48 41.56
CA GLU A 40 -15.56 2.56 40.56
C GLU A 40 -14.20 2.81 39.89
N ARG A 41 -13.09 2.68 40.63
CA ARG A 41 -11.75 2.80 40.05
C ARG A 41 -11.43 1.64 39.13
N VAL A 42 -11.79 0.42 39.53
CA VAL A 42 -11.56 -0.80 38.75
C VAL A 42 -12.38 -0.78 37.46
N THR A 43 -13.66 -0.41 37.52
CA THR A 43 -14.53 -0.34 36.33
C THR A 43 -14.02 0.72 35.35
N LYS A 44 -13.73 1.94 35.81
CA LYS A 44 -13.17 3.01 34.95
C LYS A 44 -11.82 2.62 34.34
N SER A 45 -10.98 1.89 35.07
CA SER A 45 -9.69 1.40 34.56
C SER A 45 -9.88 0.33 33.49
N SER A 46 -10.81 -0.61 33.71
CA SER A 46 -11.17 -1.66 32.76
C SER A 46 -11.73 -1.07 31.45
N GLU A 47 -12.65 -0.12 31.55
CA GLU A 47 -13.24 0.56 30.38
C GLU A 47 -12.18 1.28 29.53
N ARG A 48 -11.25 2.00 30.17
CA ARG A 48 -10.14 2.65 29.46
C ARG A 48 -9.26 1.63 28.74
N LYS A 49 -8.86 0.56 29.43
CA LYS A 49 -8.03 -0.50 28.83
C LYS A 49 -8.74 -1.16 27.64
N ASN A 50 -10.03 -1.46 27.77
CA ASN A 50 -10.82 -2.03 26.69
C ASN A 50 -10.88 -1.08 25.49
N THR A 51 -11.10 0.22 25.72
CA THR A 51 -11.11 1.22 24.64
C THR A 51 -9.75 1.30 23.94
N THR A 52 -8.65 1.28 24.70
CA THR A 52 -7.29 1.25 24.13
C THR A 52 -7.06 -0.02 23.31
N ILE A 53 -7.47 -1.19 23.81
CA ILE A 53 -7.35 -2.47 23.08
C ILE A 53 -8.15 -2.42 21.78
N THR A 54 -9.42 -2.00 21.81
CA THR A 54 -10.25 -1.91 20.60
C THR A 54 -9.66 -0.95 19.56
N ASN A 55 -9.10 0.18 19.99
CA ASN A 55 -8.42 1.11 19.07
C ASN A 55 -7.14 0.52 18.48
N LEU A 56 -6.37 -0.23 19.27
CA LEU A 56 -5.18 -0.94 18.79
C LEU A 56 -5.55 -2.04 17.80
N GLU A 57 -6.59 -2.84 18.09
CA GLU A 57 -7.10 -3.87 17.17
C GLU A 57 -7.55 -3.27 15.84
N LYS A 58 -8.26 -2.14 15.87
CA LYS A 58 -8.65 -1.41 14.66
C LYS A 58 -7.42 -0.91 13.87
N THR A 59 -6.40 -0.43 14.58
CA THR A 59 -5.15 0.05 13.94
C THR A 59 -4.39 -1.11 13.29
N ILE A 60 -4.26 -2.24 13.99
CA ILE A 60 -3.61 -3.46 13.48
C ILE A 60 -4.37 -3.98 12.25
N SER A 61 -5.71 -4.01 12.30
CA SER A 61 -6.53 -4.46 11.17
C SER A 61 -6.35 -3.56 9.95
N ASN A 62 -6.36 -2.23 10.14
CA ASN A 62 -6.09 -1.28 9.06
C ASN A 62 -4.68 -1.48 8.47
N GLN A 63 -3.66 -1.61 9.32
CA GLN A 63 -2.28 -1.84 8.87
C GLN A 63 -2.13 -3.18 8.13
N GLN A 64 -2.81 -4.25 8.57
CA GLN A 64 -2.81 -5.53 7.88
C GLN A 64 -3.46 -5.44 6.49
N ASN A 65 -4.53 -4.67 6.36
CA ASN A 65 -5.17 -4.40 5.07
C ASN A 65 -4.24 -3.61 4.13
N GLU A 66 -3.58 -2.58 4.64
CA GLU A 66 -2.60 -1.80 3.87
C GLU A 66 -1.41 -2.66 3.42
N ILE A 67 -0.84 -3.48 4.32
CA ILE A 67 0.24 -4.41 3.99
C ILE A 67 -0.20 -5.40 2.92
N SER A 68 -1.42 -5.91 3.01
CA SER A 68 -1.95 -6.86 2.03
C SER A 68 -2.14 -6.21 0.65
N SER A 69 -2.66 -4.98 0.63
CA SER A 69 -2.78 -4.17 -0.59
C SER A 69 -1.42 -3.90 -1.24
N LEU A 70 -0.44 -3.45 -0.44
CA LEU A 70 0.92 -3.16 -0.91
C LEU A 70 1.63 -4.42 -1.41
N LYS A 71 1.43 -5.58 -0.77
CA LYS A 71 1.97 -6.86 -1.25
C LYS A 71 1.42 -7.24 -2.62
N ASN A 72 0.12 -7.07 -2.82
CA ASN A 72 -0.51 -7.35 -4.13
C ASN A 72 0.03 -6.40 -5.20
N GLU A 73 0.21 -5.13 -4.87
CA GLU A 73 0.80 -4.14 -5.78
C GLU A 73 2.26 -4.49 -6.12
N LEU A 74 3.06 -4.87 -5.13
CA LEU A 74 4.45 -5.28 -5.30
C LEU A 74 4.59 -6.55 -6.15
N GLN A 75 3.70 -7.53 -5.99
CA GLN A 75 3.66 -8.72 -6.86
C GLN A 75 3.41 -8.34 -8.32
N HIS A 76 2.54 -7.36 -8.57
CA HIS A 76 2.31 -6.84 -9.92
C HIS A 76 3.58 -6.22 -10.52
N TYR A 77 4.33 -5.44 -9.73
CA TYR A 77 5.62 -4.86 -10.14
C TYR A 77 6.71 -5.90 -10.42
N HIS A 78 6.82 -6.97 -9.61
CA HIS A 78 7.82 -8.02 -9.83
C HIS A 78 7.48 -8.94 -11.01
N SER A 79 6.24 -8.94 -11.49
CA SER A 79 5.82 -9.76 -12.62
C SER A 79 6.23 -9.20 -13.98
N VAL A 80 6.94 -8.06 -14.03
CA VAL A 80 7.27 -7.36 -15.26
C VAL A 80 8.76 -6.96 -15.32
N THR A 81 9.32 -6.98 -16.53
CA THR A 81 10.68 -6.51 -16.82
C THR A 81 10.67 -5.53 -17.99
N LYS A 82 11.74 -4.74 -18.16
CA LYS A 82 11.87 -3.86 -19.33
C LYS A 82 12.23 -4.69 -20.57
N SER A 83 11.65 -4.33 -21.71
CA SER A 83 12.10 -4.87 -23.00
C SER A 83 13.45 -4.28 -23.39
N ASN A 84 14.27 -5.08 -24.07
CA ASN A 84 15.51 -4.60 -24.68
C ASN A 84 15.28 -3.90 -26.03
N ASP A 85 14.12 -4.13 -26.65
CA ASP A 85 13.86 -3.75 -28.03
C ASP A 85 13.01 -2.48 -28.14
N GLY A 86 12.46 -1.96 -27.04
CA GLY A 86 11.54 -0.82 -27.09
C GLY A 86 11.09 -0.32 -25.73
N GLU A 87 10.29 0.74 -25.74
CA GLU A 87 9.70 1.39 -24.57
C GLU A 87 8.44 0.62 -24.09
N VAL A 88 8.57 -0.70 -23.91
CA VAL A 88 7.50 -1.58 -23.44
C VAL A 88 7.98 -2.43 -22.26
N LEU A 89 7.04 -2.82 -21.40
CA LEU A 89 7.30 -3.80 -20.36
C LEU A 89 6.94 -5.19 -20.87
N ILE A 90 7.64 -6.21 -20.39
CA ILE A 90 7.39 -7.63 -20.68
C ILE A 90 6.94 -8.27 -19.38
N GLN A 91 5.75 -8.86 -19.38
CA GLN A 91 5.30 -9.69 -18.28
C GLN A 91 6.10 -10.99 -18.28
N ILE A 92 6.78 -11.30 -17.17
CA ILE A 92 7.77 -12.39 -17.07
C ILE A 92 7.11 -13.76 -17.30
N GLU A 93 5.95 -14.03 -16.70
CA GLU A 93 5.29 -15.33 -16.79
C GLU A 93 4.79 -15.67 -18.20
N THR A 94 4.25 -14.67 -18.91
CA THR A 94 3.57 -14.87 -20.20
C THR A 94 4.38 -14.36 -21.38
N SER A 95 5.52 -13.71 -21.14
CA SER A 95 6.30 -12.96 -22.13
C SER A 95 5.47 -11.94 -22.92
N THR A 96 4.36 -11.45 -22.35
CA THR A 96 3.46 -10.52 -23.03
C THR A 96 3.95 -9.08 -22.91
N LYS A 97 3.95 -8.34 -24.02
CA LYS A 97 4.27 -6.91 -24.03
C LYS A 97 3.09 -6.07 -23.53
N ILE A 98 3.33 -5.27 -22.49
CA ILE A 98 2.34 -4.42 -21.84
C ILE A 98 2.79 -2.96 -21.83
N CYS A 99 1.83 -2.04 -21.66
CA CYS A 99 2.12 -0.61 -21.67
C CYS A 99 2.77 -0.14 -20.34
N PRO A 100 3.92 0.58 -20.40
CA PRO A 100 4.59 1.16 -19.24
C PRO A 100 3.89 2.37 -18.62
N ILE A 101 2.80 2.87 -19.22
CA ILE A 101 2.05 4.02 -18.69
C ILE A 101 0.90 3.55 -17.81
N CYS A 102 0.07 2.64 -18.31
CA CYS A 102 -1.11 2.18 -17.58
C CYS A 102 -0.92 0.84 -16.86
N TRP A 103 0.19 0.14 -17.08
CA TRP A 103 0.58 -1.08 -16.37
C TRP A 103 -0.51 -2.16 -16.33
N ASN A 104 -1.38 -2.16 -17.34
CA ASN A 104 -2.54 -3.04 -17.36
C ASN A 104 -2.21 -4.30 -18.16
N SER A 105 -2.24 -5.45 -17.50
CA SER A 105 -1.98 -6.77 -18.10
C SER A 105 -3.01 -7.15 -19.18
N SER A 106 -4.21 -6.57 -19.13
CA SER A 106 -5.25 -6.73 -20.15
C SER A 106 -5.04 -5.79 -21.36
N GLY A 107 -4.28 -4.70 -21.16
CA GLY A 107 -3.97 -3.69 -22.18
C GLY A 107 -2.73 -4.08 -22.97
N LYS A 108 -2.86 -5.02 -23.91
CA LYS A 108 -1.77 -5.44 -24.80
C LYS A 108 -1.19 -4.23 -25.53
N ALA A 109 0.13 -4.11 -25.55
CA ALA A 109 0.83 -3.17 -26.42
C ALA A 109 0.74 -3.72 -27.85
N ILE A 110 -0.19 -3.20 -28.66
CA ILE A 110 -0.39 -3.67 -30.03
C ILE A 110 0.67 -3.02 -30.92
N PRO A 111 1.49 -3.81 -31.64
CA PRO A 111 2.44 -3.26 -32.60
C PRO A 111 1.67 -2.60 -33.75
N VAL A 112 2.06 -1.38 -34.07
CA VAL A 112 1.60 -0.60 -35.21
C VAL A 112 2.83 -0.27 -36.04
N PHE A 113 2.83 -0.72 -37.28
CA PHE A 113 3.87 -0.37 -38.25
C PHE A 113 3.34 0.77 -39.11
N ASP A 114 3.97 1.92 -39.01
CA ASP A 114 3.66 3.11 -39.81
C ASP A 114 4.96 3.62 -40.41
N ASP A 115 4.99 3.79 -41.74
CA ASP A 115 6.15 4.28 -42.50
C ASP A 115 7.50 3.61 -42.13
N GLY A 116 7.50 2.30 -41.92
CA GLY A 116 8.71 1.51 -41.63
C GLY A 116 9.13 1.50 -40.16
N HIS A 117 8.57 2.37 -39.32
CA HIS A 117 8.85 2.41 -37.89
C HIS A 117 7.84 1.56 -37.08
N GLY A 118 8.37 0.71 -36.19
CA GLY A 118 7.58 -0.08 -35.26
C GLY A 118 7.27 0.72 -33.99
N TYR A 119 6.02 1.16 -33.84
CA TYR A 119 5.51 1.72 -32.59
C TYR A 119 4.56 0.73 -31.93
N TYR A 120 4.25 0.91 -30.66
CA TYR A 120 3.09 0.26 -30.05
C TYR A 120 2.05 1.31 -29.70
N LYS A 121 0.78 0.90 -29.70
CA LYS A 121 -0.32 1.68 -29.13
C LYS A 121 -0.98 0.89 -28.02
N CYS A 122 -1.15 1.51 -26.86
CA CYS A 122 -1.93 0.92 -25.77
C CYS A 122 -3.43 1.04 -26.06
N THR A 123 -4.17 -0.05 -25.92
CA THR A 123 -5.63 -0.06 -26.11
C THR A 123 -6.42 0.64 -24.99
N ILE A 124 -5.79 0.84 -23.83
CA ILE A 124 -6.44 1.42 -22.64
C ILE A 124 -6.19 2.92 -22.56
N CYS A 125 -4.92 3.33 -22.52
CA CYS A 125 -4.55 4.75 -22.35
C CYS A 125 -4.22 5.46 -23.67
N ASN A 126 -4.30 4.78 -24.82
CA ASN A 126 -3.93 5.29 -26.15
C ASN A 126 -2.49 5.83 -26.28
N HIS A 127 -1.62 5.63 -25.28
CA HIS A 127 -0.23 6.00 -25.35
C HIS A 127 0.47 5.27 -26.49
N LYS A 128 1.34 6.00 -27.20
CA LYS A 128 2.19 5.50 -28.27
C LYS A 128 3.64 5.56 -27.82
N GLY A 129 4.37 4.47 -27.99
CA GLY A 129 5.81 4.41 -27.72
C GLY A 129 6.55 3.54 -28.74
N ILE A 130 7.87 3.53 -28.67
CA ILE A 130 8.71 2.81 -29.64
C ILE A 130 8.74 1.32 -29.30
N PHE A 131 8.61 0.46 -30.32
CA PHE A 131 8.55 -1.01 -30.15
C PHE A 131 9.80 -1.74 -30.68
N ASP A 132 10.63 -1.09 -31.51
CA ASP A 132 11.85 -1.67 -32.10
C ASP A 132 12.94 -0.61 -32.33
N TYR A 133 13.85 -0.45 -31.36
CA TYR A 133 15.01 0.46 -31.48
C TYR A 133 16.04 -0.05 -32.49
N ALA A 134 16.29 -1.35 -32.54
CA ALA A 134 17.33 -1.94 -33.41
C ALA A 134 17.00 -1.72 -34.88
N LYS A 135 15.74 -1.92 -35.27
CA LYS A 135 15.30 -1.65 -36.63
C LYS A 135 15.33 -0.16 -36.96
N ARG A 136 14.92 0.71 -36.02
CA ARG A 136 14.99 2.17 -36.20
C ARG A 136 16.43 2.65 -36.42
N GLU A 137 17.40 2.11 -35.69
CA GLU A 137 18.81 2.44 -35.87
C GLU A 137 19.38 1.91 -37.20
N ALA A 138 18.98 0.70 -37.61
CA ALA A 138 19.36 0.14 -38.90
C ALA A 138 18.83 0.97 -40.08
N ASP A 139 17.55 1.37 -40.03
CA ASP A 139 16.92 2.20 -41.06
C ASP A 139 17.61 3.58 -41.15
N LYS A 140 17.93 4.19 -40.00
CA LYS A 140 18.66 5.46 -39.94
C LYS A 140 20.05 5.35 -40.57
N LYS A 141 20.80 4.29 -40.24
CA LYS A 141 22.12 4.05 -40.82
C LYS A 141 22.05 3.89 -42.34
N GLN A 142 21.07 3.14 -42.84
CA GLN A 142 20.89 2.95 -44.28
C GLN A 142 20.59 4.26 -45.00
N GLN A 143 19.79 5.14 -44.37
CA GLN A 143 19.49 6.47 -44.89
C GLN A 143 20.73 7.37 -44.92
N ASP A 144 21.53 7.38 -43.84
CA ASP A 144 22.78 8.14 -43.76
C ASP A 144 23.80 7.66 -44.80
N ASP A 145 23.94 6.33 -44.97
CA ASP A 145 24.82 5.72 -45.98
C ASP A 145 24.41 6.12 -47.41
N PHE A 146 23.10 6.19 -47.70
CA PHE A 146 22.59 6.63 -48.99
C PHE A 146 22.90 8.12 -49.25
N ILE A 147 22.69 8.99 -48.25
CA ILE A 147 23.02 10.42 -48.36
C ILE A 147 24.52 10.61 -48.62
N ASN A 148 25.36 9.87 -47.91
CA ASN A 148 26.81 9.92 -48.09
C ASN A 148 27.24 9.45 -49.49
N GLN A 149 26.60 8.42 -50.06
CA GLN A 149 26.85 7.99 -51.44
C GLN A 149 26.47 9.07 -52.46
N ILE A 150 25.31 9.70 -52.31
CA ILE A 150 24.87 10.81 -53.20
C ILE A 150 25.87 11.97 -53.12
N ALA A 151 26.33 12.33 -51.92
CA ALA A 151 27.30 13.39 -51.71
C ALA A 151 28.64 13.08 -52.41
N ALA A 152 29.14 11.85 -52.28
CA ALA A 152 30.37 11.41 -52.94
C ALA A 152 30.25 11.40 -54.48
N ILE A 153 29.10 10.99 -55.01
CA ILE A 153 28.82 11.04 -56.46
C ILE A 153 28.82 12.49 -56.95
N ASN A 154 28.16 13.40 -56.23
CA ASN A 154 28.12 14.82 -56.59
C ASN A 154 29.52 15.45 -56.54
N GLU A 155 30.34 15.09 -55.56
CA GLU A 155 31.73 15.55 -55.48
C GLU A 155 32.59 15.05 -56.65
N GLN A 156 32.47 13.77 -57.00
CA GLN A 156 33.14 13.20 -58.19
C GLN A 156 32.70 13.88 -59.48
N HIS A 157 31.39 14.13 -59.62
CA HIS A 157 30.84 14.83 -60.76
C HIS A 157 31.41 16.25 -60.86
N ASN A 158 31.35 17.04 -59.77
CA ASN A 158 31.92 18.40 -59.75
C ASN A 158 33.42 18.42 -60.06
N ASN A 159 34.19 17.47 -59.53
CA ASN A 159 35.61 17.35 -59.82
C ASN A 159 35.88 16.99 -61.30
N TYR A 160 35.05 16.16 -61.93
CA TYR A 160 35.14 15.85 -63.36
C TYR A 160 34.87 17.10 -64.23
N PHE A 161 33.84 17.87 -63.92
CA PHE A 161 33.52 19.10 -64.67
C PHE A 161 34.61 20.18 -64.50
N ASN A 162 35.13 20.37 -63.28
CA ASN A 162 36.25 21.29 -63.03
C ASN A 162 37.52 20.86 -63.78
N LYS A 163 37.85 19.56 -63.77
CA LYS A 163 39.08 19.06 -64.43
C LYS A 163 39.04 19.19 -65.94
N ASN A 164 37.87 19.14 -66.55
CA ASN A 164 37.69 19.23 -68.00
C ASN A 164 37.45 20.67 -68.49
N GLY A 165 37.44 21.67 -67.61
CA GLY A 165 37.31 23.09 -67.97
C GLY A 165 35.90 23.50 -68.42
N TRP A 166 34.86 22.85 -67.91
CA TRP A 166 33.46 23.16 -68.23
C TRP A 166 32.86 24.22 -67.28
N PHE A 167 33.67 24.71 -66.34
CA PHE A 167 33.42 25.85 -65.45
C PHE A 167 34.72 26.65 -65.26
#